data_AF-A0A8J4VSR3-F1
#
_entry.id   AF-A0A8J4VSR3-F1
#
_cell.length_a   1.000
_cell.length_b   1.000
_cell.length_c   1.000
_cell.angle_alpha   90.00
_cell.angle_beta   90.00
_cell.angle_gamma   90.00
#
_symmetry.space_group_name_H-M   'P 1'
#
loop_
_entity.id
_entity.type
_entity.pdbx_description
1 polymer ?
#
loop_
_entity_poly.entity_id
_entity_poly.type
_entity_poly.pdbx_seq_one_letter_code
_entity_poly.pdbx_strand_id
1 'polypeptide(L)'
;MAYAYDEGIGCLSWTRSFIDTQQLSSNGVDLYIRLAYSELDTEGDVKKIVTITVVIGTVSISICTFILWRWISKHKARKKKGKEILLLNIGEAHKKSRSENMLGDNLNQLQVQELPLFDFEELANATNNFHQSNKLGQGGFGPVYRGILSDGQEIAVKRLSKTSGQGSEEFMNEVVVISKLQHRNLVRIHGCCVEGEERMLIYEYMPNKSLDAILFDPQKEKLLDWRKRFNIIEGISRDFGTARIFQGIEDQANTRRVVGTYGYMSPEYAIEGLFSEKSDVFSFGVLLLEIVSGRRNTSIYNDEQSLSLLGLAWKLWNEDNIVALIDSMIYEPCFEMEILRCIQKSAFTKRNLALDIESSQLNQSICSANNAPITTVQGR
;
A
#
# COMPACT_ATOMS: atom_id res chain seq x y z
N MET A 1 -65.22 -38.30 3.29
CA MET A 1 -66.43 -38.67 4.05
C MET A 1 -67.32 -37.47 4.14
N ALA A 2 -68.62 -37.67 3.98
CA ALA A 2 -69.61 -36.60 4.07
C ALA A 2 -70.83 -37.04 4.87
N TYR A 3 -71.52 -36.08 5.47
CA TYR A 3 -72.75 -36.34 6.22
C TYR A 3 -73.71 -35.16 6.15
N ALA A 4 -74.99 -35.44 6.35
CA ALA A 4 -76.05 -34.45 6.48
C ALA A 4 -76.95 -34.84 7.65
N TYR A 5 -77.58 -33.85 8.28
CA TYR A 5 -78.50 -34.09 9.40
C TYR A 5 -79.85 -33.48 9.08
N ASP A 6 -80.89 -34.30 9.14
CA ASP A 6 -82.28 -33.90 8.96
C ASP A 6 -83.05 -34.15 10.27
N GLU A 7 -83.83 -33.17 10.73
CA GLU A 7 -84.56 -33.27 12.01
C GLU A 7 -85.65 -34.37 12.01
N GLY A 8 -86.17 -34.78 10.85
CA GLY A 8 -87.21 -35.80 10.73
C GLY A 8 -86.68 -37.22 10.50
N ILE A 9 -85.60 -37.36 9.72
CA ILE A 9 -85.04 -38.67 9.30
C ILE A 9 -83.80 -39.06 10.12
N GLY A 10 -83.10 -38.08 10.70
CA GLY A 10 -81.86 -38.27 11.44
C GLY A 10 -80.60 -38.08 10.59
N CYS A 11 -79.50 -38.71 11.02
CA CYS A 11 -78.18 -38.51 10.39
C CYS A 11 -77.96 -39.44 9.20
N LEU A 12 -77.63 -38.85 8.05
CA LEU A 12 -77.26 -39.55 6.82
C LEU A 12 -75.75 -39.39 6.60
N SER A 13 -75.04 -40.49 6.31
CA SER A 13 -73.59 -40.44 6.07
C SER A 13 -73.17 -41.25 4.86
N TRP A 14 -72.23 -40.70 4.09
CA TRP A 14 -71.65 -41.30 2.90
C TRP A 14 -70.15 -41.47 3.08
N THR A 15 -69.71 -42.73 2.99
CA THR A 15 -68.30 -43.11 3.08
C THR A 15 -67.67 -43.37 1.71
N ARG A 16 -68.48 -43.47 0.64
CA ARG A 16 -68.08 -43.68 -0.76
C ARG A 16 -68.85 -42.73 -1.69
N SER A 17 -68.99 -43.08 -2.97
CA SER A 17 -69.68 -42.27 -3.99
C SER A 17 -71.09 -41.86 -3.55
N PHE A 18 -71.45 -40.61 -3.79
CA PHE A 18 -72.78 -40.09 -3.52
C PHE A 18 -73.78 -40.72 -4.48
N ILE A 19 -74.76 -41.43 -3.93
CA ILE A 19 -75.90 -41.98 -4.66
C ILE A 19 -77.13 -41.30 -4.06
N ASP A 20 -78.10 -40.93 -4.90
CA ASP A 20 -79.35 -40.25 -4.54
C ASP A 20 -79.23 -38.86 -3.89
N THR A 21 -78.20 -38.08 -4.24
CA THR A 21 -78.11 -36.65 -3.87
C THR A 21 -78.55 -35.74 -5.03
N GLN A 22 -79.56 -34.89 -4.81
CA GLN A 22 -80.00 -33.89 -5.78
C GLN A 22 -79.77 -32.48 -5.22
N GLN A 23 -79.17 -31.59 -6.01
CA GLN A 23 -79.00 -30.20 -5.61
C GLN A 23 -80.30 -29.43 -5.90
N LEU A 24 -80.90 -28.87 -4.84
CA LEU A 24 -82.11 -28.05 -4.93
C LEU A 24 -81.73 -26.58 -4.73
N SER A 25 -82.36 -25.68 -5.49
CA SER A 25 -82.07 -24.24 -5.46
C SER A 25 -82.68 -23.51 -4.26
N SER A 26 -83.65 -24.11 -3.58
CA SER A 26 -84.31 -23.57 -2.39
C SER A 26 -84.99 -24.70 -1.62
N ASN A 27 -84.71 -24.80 -0.31
CA ASN A 27 -84.98 -25.92 0.59
C ASN A 27 -84.17 -27.20 0.33
N GLY A 28 -83.59 -27.75 1.41
CA GLY A 28 -82.72 -28.92 1.44
C GLY A 28 -81.96 -28.97 2.78
N VAL A 29 -81.19 -30.03 3.00
CA VAL A 29 -80.30 -30.17 4.16
C VAL A 29 -78.85 -29.92 3.77
N ASP A 30 -78.10 -29.26 4.65
CA ASP A 30 -76.69 -28.94 4.43
C ASP A 30 -75.84 -30.21 4.45
N LEU A 31 -75.00 -30.36 3.41
CA LEU A 31 -74.05 -31.46 3.28
C LEU A 31 -72.65 -31.03 3.75
N TYR A 32 -72.15 -31.67 4.79
CA TYR A 32 -70.81 -31.44 5.32
C TYR A 32 -69.82 -32.41 4.71
N ILE A 33 -68.79 -31.91 4.04
CA ILE A 33 -67.72 -32.72 3.43
C ILE A 33 -66.41 -32.44 4.15
N ARG A 34 -65.71 -33.49 4.59
CA ARG A 34 -64.38 -33.37 5.17
C ARG A 34 -63.32 -33.28 4.07
N LEU A 35 -62.67 -32.12 3.95
CA LEU A 35 -61.53 -31.86 3.06
C LEU A 35 -60.18 -31.99 3.77
N ALA A 36 -59.11 -32.23 3.00
CA ALA A 36 -57.74 -32.25 3.50
C ALA A 36 -57.20 -30.82 3.67
N TYR A 37 -56.39 -30.59 4.70
CA TYR A 37 -55.85 -29.26 5.06
C TYR A 37 -55.05 -28.60 3.93
N SER A 38 -54.45 -29.41 3.05
CA SER A 38 -53.67 -28.95 1.89
C SER A 38 -54.50 -28.30 0.77
N GLU A 39 -55.84 -28.38 0.84
CA GLU A 39 -56.74 -27.81 -0.17
C GLU A 39 -57.38 -26.47 0.28
N LEU A 40 -56.90 -25.87 1.39
CA LEU A 40 -57.26 -24.49 1.77
C LEU A 40 -56.32 -23.46 1.10
N ASP A 41 -56.93 -22.44 0.52
CA ASP A 41 -56.35 -21.44 -0.38
C ASP A 41 -55.21 -20.60 0.24
N THR A 42 -54.08 -20.48 -0.47
CA THR A 42 -52.81 -19.84 -0.02
C THR A 42 -52.53 -18.47 -0.67
N GLU A 43 -53.54 -17.80 -1.22
CA GLU A 43 -53.36 -16.47 -1.83
C GLU A 43 -53.04 -15.32 -0.86
N GLY A 44 -53.37 -15.46 0.43
CA GLY A 44 -53.28 -14.37 1.42
C GLY A 44 -51.86 -14.04 1.90
N ASP A 45 -50.98 -15.03 2.00
CA ASP A 45 -49.66 -14.85 2.63
C ASP A 45 -48.61 -14.27 1.67
N VAL A 46 -48.69 -14.58 0.37
CA VAL A 46 -47.78 -14.00 -0.63
C VAL A 46 -48.00 -12.49 -0.75
N LYS A 47 -49.25 -12.03 -0.72
CA LYS A 47 -49.60 -10.59 -0.77
C LYS A 47 -49.02 -9.85 0.45
N LYS A 48 -49.00 -10.46 1.64
CA LYS A 48 -48.40 -9.87 2.85
C LYS A 48 -46.88 -9.75 2.77
N ILE A 49 -46.20 -10.79 2.27
CA ILE A 49 -44.72 -10.79 2.12
C ILE A 49 -44.27 -9.72 1.12
N VAL A 50 -44.97 -9.61 -0.01
CA VAL A 50 -44.69 -8.57 -1.02
C VAL A 50 -44.90 -7.17 -0.43
N THR A 51 -45.94 -6.98 0.39
CA THR A 51 -46.22 -5.67 0.99
C THR A 51 -45.11 -5.25 1.97
N ILE A 52 -44.63 -6.17 2.82
CA ILE A 52 -43.57 -5.88 3.81
C ILE A 52 -42.24 -5.53 3.14
N THR A 53 -41.85 -6.26 2.08
CA THR A 53 -40.58 -6.04 1.37
C THR A 53 -40.55 -4.69 0.65
N VAL A 54 -41.68 -4.27 0.06
CA VAL A 54 -41.81 -2.94 -0.57
C VAL A 54 -41.67 -1.82 0.47
N VAL A 55 -42.32 -1.95 1.63
CA VAL A 55 -42.25 -0.94 2.69
C VAL A 55 -40.82 -0.76 3.18
N ILE A 56 -40.09 -1.84 3.47
CA ILE A 56 -38.69 -1.75 3.92
C ILE A 56 -37.81 -1.08 2.86
N GLY A 57 -37.95 -1.46 1.59
CA GLY A 57 -37.20 -0.85 0.48
C GLY A 57 -37.44 0.65 0.37
N THR A 58 -38.69 1.10 0.47
CA THR A 58 -39.03 2.53 0.40
C THR A 58 -38.46 3.33 1.58
N VAL A 59 -38.46 2.77 2.78
CA VAL A 59 -37.89 3.41 3.97
C VAL A 59 -36.37 3.53 3.85
N SER A 60 -35.68 2.47 3.40
CA SER A 60 -34.23 2.51 3.19
C SER A 60 -33.81 3.53 2.12
N ILE A 61 -34.53 3.62 1.01
CA ILE A 61 -34.27 4.62 -0.04
C ILE A 61 -34.51 6.03 0.49
N SER A 62 -35.56 6.24 1.27
CA SER A 62 -35.88 7.53 1.90
C SER A 62 -34.78 8.00 2.88
N ILE A 63 -34.22 7.06 3.66
CA ILE A 63 -33.11 7.35 4.57
C ILE A 63 -31.83 7.68 3.77
N CYS A 64 -31.49 6.88 2.76
CA CYS A 64 -30.31 7.11 1.92
C CYS A 64 -30.38 8.46 1.19
N THR A 65 -31.54 8.81 0.62
CA THR A 65 -31.77 10.11 -0.03
C THR A 65 -31.69 11.26 0.97
N PHE A 66 -32.22 11.11 2.18
CA PHE A 66 -32.10 12.12 3.23
C PHE A 66 -30.65 12.35 3.70
N ILE A 67 -29.86 11.28 3.84
CA ILE A 67 -28.44 11.37 4.20
C ILE A 67 -27.65 12.07 3.07
N LEU A 68 -27.88 11.67 1.81
CA LEU A 68 -27.26 12.31 0.64
C LEU A 68 -27.67 13.80 0.56
N TRP A 69 -28.92 14.13 0.82
CA TRP A 69 -29.41 15.50 0.80
C TRP A 69 -28.83 16.34 1.95
N ARG A 70 -28.67 15.78 3.17
CA ARG A 70 -27.94 16.42 4.28
C ARG A 70 -26.46 16.64 3.94
N TRP A 71 -25.82 15.68 3.29
CA TRP A 71 -24.41 15.81 2.89
C TRP A 71 -24.23 16.92 1.83
N ILE A 72 -25.08 16.93 0.79
CA ILE A 72 -25.07 17.94 -0.27
C ILE A 72 -25.44 19.34 0.26
N SER A 73 -26.42 19.45 1.16
CA SER A 73 -26.80 20.74 1.76
C SER A 73 -25.71 21.30 2.67
N LYS A 74 -25.01 20.45 3.44
CA LYS A 74 -23.82 20.83 4.22
C LYS A 74 -22.66 21.25 3.29
N HIS A 75 -22.53 20.64 2.12
CA HIS A 75 -21.55 21.03 1.09
C HIS A 75 -21.90 22.38 0.43
N LYS A 76 -23.19 22.63 0.12
CA LYS A 76 -23.66 23.91 -0.46
C LYS A 76 -23.58 25.07 0.54
N ALA A 77 -23.84 24.83 1.82
CA ALA A 77 -23.69 25.85 2.87
C ALA A 77 -22.23 26.30 3.06
N ARG A 78 -21.26 25.38 2.95
CA ARG A 78 -19.82 25.71 2.93
C ARG A 78 -19.43 26.58 1.72
N LYS A 79 -20.04 26.33 0.55
CA LYS A 79 -19.78 27.10 -0.69
C LYS A 79 -20.40 28.50 -0.67
N LYS A 80 -21.51 28.71 0.04
CA LYS A 80 -22.17 30.02 0.17
C LYS A 80 -21.49 30.93 1.20
N LYS A 81 -21.06 30.38 2.35
CA LYS A 81 -20.21 31.10 3.33
C LYS A 81 -18.83 31.45 2.76
N GLY A 82 -18.27 30.62 1.88
CA GLY A 82 -17.00 30.90 1.20
C GLY A 82 -17.06 32.05 0.19
N LYS A 83 -18.20 32.26 -0.49
CA LYS A 83 -18.36 33.34 -1.48
C LYS A 83 -18.58 34.72 -0.86
N GLU A 84 -19.19 34.79 0.32
CA GLU A 84 -19.42 36.06 1.02
C GLU A 84 -18.16 36.55 1.76
N ILE A 85 -17.32 35.61 2.24
CA ILE A 85 -15.96 35.89 2.77
C ILE A 85 -14.97 36.28 1.65
N LEU A 86 -15.18 35.81 0.41
CA LEU A 86 -14.32 36.12 -0.75
C LEU A 86 -14.39 37.59 -1.18
N LEU A 87 -15.53 38.27 -1.05
CA LEU A 87 -15.71 39.65 -1.52
C LEU A 87 -15.13 40.70 -0.56
N LEU A 88 -15.02 40.40 0.73
CA LEU A 88 -14.38 41.31 1.71
C LEU A 88 -12.85 41.21 1.67
N ASN A 89 -12.28 40.06 1.31
CA ASN A 89 -10.83 39.84 1.28
C ASN A 89 -10.12 40.41 0.04
N ILE A 90 -10.85 40.82 -1.00
CA ILE A 90 -10.27 41.48 -2.19
C ILE A 90 -9.79 42.91 -1.86
N GLY A 91 -10.34 43.54 -0.81
CA GLY A 91 -9.94 44.88 -0.38
C GLY A 91 -8.66 44.96 0.47
N GLU A 92 -8.19 43.82 1.01
CA GLU A 92 -7.01 43.76 1.90
C GLU A 92 -5.84 42.94 1.31
N ALA A 93 -5.92 42.60 0.02
CA ALA A 93 -4.92 41.84 -0.74
C ALA A 93 -3.64 42.65 -1.06
N HIS A 94 -3.09 43.34 -0.07
CA HIS A 94 -1.71 43.86 -0.10
C HIS A 94 -0.93 43.69 1.21
N LYS A 95 -1.45 42.94 2.20
CA LYS A 95 -0.63 42.52 3.34
C LYS A 95 -1.16 41.26 4.04
N LYS A 96 -0.31 40.23 4.04
CA LYS A 96 -0.30 39.06 4.93
C LYS A 96 -1.26 37.91 4.59
N SER A 97 -0.65 36.90 3.96
CA SER A 97 -1.10 35.50 3.87
C SER A 97 -1.73 35.00 5.17
N ARG A 98 -2.91 34.37 5.08
CA ARG A 98 -3.51 33.60 6.17
C ARG A 98 -4.26 32.39 5.61
N SER A 99 -3.48 31.35 5.31
CA SER A 99 -3.93 29.95 5.31
C SER A 99 -2.72 29.03 5.58
N GLU A 100 -1.97 29.27 6.67
CA GLU A 100 -0.73 28.55 7.00
C GLU A 100 -0.76 27.75 8.32
N ASN A 101 -1.86 27.72 9.06
CA ASN A 101 -1.78 27.45 10.51
C ASN A 101 -1.90 25.96 10.93
N MET A 102 -1.37 25.00 10.16
CA MET A 102 -1.13 23.64 10.68
C MET A 102 0.11 22.96 10.09
N LEU A 103 0.38 23.14 8.80
CA LEU A 103 1.64 22.66 8.20
C LEU A 103 2.79 23.65 8.41
N GLY A 104 2.51 24.97 8.30
CA GLY A 104 3.50 26.02 8.52
C GLY A 104 4.02 26.04 9.96
N ASP A 105 3.14 25.81 10.94
CA ASP A 105 3.54 25.75 12.36
C ASP A 105 4.46 24.55 12.66
N ASN A 106 4.26 23.41 11.99
CA ASN A 106 5.13 22.23 12.14
C ASN A 106 6.46 22.37 11.36
N LEU A 107 6.45 23.01 10.19
CA LEU A 107 7.66 23.32 9.42
C LEU A 107 8.53 24.37 10.13
N ASN A 108 7.92 25.32 10.85
CA ASN A 108 8.64 26.32 11.65
C ASN A 108 9.20 25.76 12.98
N GLN A 109 8.58 24.71 13.54
CA GLN A 109 9.07 24.05 14.77
C GLN A 109 10.25 23.10 14.53
N LEU A 110 10.38 22.58 13.32
CA LEU A 110 11.53 21.79 12.90
C LEU A 110 12.58 22.78 12.37
N GLN A 111 13.84 22.67 12.81
CA GLN A 111 14.98 23.41 12.23
C GLN A 111 15.27 22.93 10.78
N VAL A 112 14.26 22.97 9.91
CA VAL A 112 14.41 22.83 8.47
C VAL A 112 15.10 24.11 8.04
N GLN A 113 16.41 24.04 7.75
CA GLN A 113 17.09 25.12 7.01
C GLN A 113 16.20 25.44 5.81
N GLU A 114 15.71 26.68 5.76
CA GLU A 114 14.68 27.19 4.84
C GLU A 114 14.70 26.48 3.49
N LEU A 115 13.93 25.40 3.36
CA LEU A 115 13.75 24.74 2.08
C LEU A 115 12.93 25.68 1.20
N PRO A 116 13.42 26.11 0.03
CA PRO A 116 12.67 26.98 -0.86
C PRO A 116 11.28 26.41 -1.16
N LEU A 117 10.27 27.27 -1.06
CA LEU A 117 8.91 26.97 -1.46
C LEU A 117 8.68 27.46 -2.88
N PHE A 118 8.16 26.55 -3.72
CA PHE A 118 7.80 26.83 -5.11
C PHE A 118 6.28 26.89 -5.24
N ASP A 119 5.79 27.79 -6.08
CA ASP A 119 4.37 27.89 -6.41
C ASP A 119 3.97 26.80 -7.42
N PHE A 120 2.72 26.31 -7.35
CA PHE A 120 2.25 25.29 -8.28
C PHE A 120 2.32 25.77 -9.73
N GLU A 121 1.95 27.02 -9.98
CA GLU A 121 1.94 27.61 -11.33
C GLU A 121 3.35 27.65 -11.95
N GLU A 122 4.36 27.98 -11.15
CA GLU A 122 5.75 27.97 -11.60
C GLU A 122 6.18 26.55 -12.04
N LEU A 123 5.89 25.53 -11.23
CA LEU A 123 6.23 24.14 -11.55
C LEU A 123 5.40 23.59 -12.71
N ALA A 124 4.13 23.99 -12.81
CA ALA A 124 3.29 23.65 -13.94
C ALA A 124 3.89 24.22 -15.24
N ASN A 125 4.30 25.49 -15.26
CA ASN A 125 4.95 26.09 -16.41
C ASN A 125 6.28 25.40 -16.74
N ALA A 126 7.13 25.18 -15.74
CA ALA A 126 8.45 24.53 -15.89
C ALA A 126 8.35 23.11 -16.48
N THR A 127 7.29 22.38 -16.14
CA THR A 127 7.06 20.99 -16.58
C THR A 127 6.15 20.88 -17.81
N ASN A 128 5.74 22.01 -18.40
CA ASN A 128 4.72 22.08 -19.46
C ASN A 128 3.41 21.40 -19.04
N ASN A 129 2.84 21.82 -17.93
CA ASN A 129 1.66 21.24 -17.27
C ASN A 129 1.81 19.74 -16.99
N PHE A 130 2.99 19.32 -16.49
CA PHE A 130 3.30 17.92 -16.19
C PHE A 130 3.09 17.00 -17.40
N HIS A 131 3.51 17.46 -18.59
CA HIS A 131 3.30 16.72 -19.83
C HIS A 131 4.02 15.36 -19.81
N GLN A 132 3.41 14.36 -20.45
CA GLN A 132 3.93 12.99 -20.46
C GLN A 132 5.31 12.87 -21.11
N SER A 133 5.65 13.74 -22.06
CA SER A 133 6.99 13.78 -22.69
C SER A 133 8.10 14.15 -21.70
N ASN A 134 7.76 14.88 -20.64
CA ASN A 134 8.71 15.30 -19.60
C ASN A 134 8.79 14.28 -18.47
N LYS A 135 8.00 13.20 -18.51
CA LYS A 135 8.02 12.19 -17.44
C LYS A 135 9.34 11.43 -17.45
N LEU A 136 10.05 11.48 -16.33
CA LEU A 136 11.30 10.76 -16.10
C LEU A 136 11.06 9.34 -15.61
N GLY A 137 10.00 9.15 -14.82
CA GLY A 137 9.62 7.85 -14.26
C GLY A 137 8.35 7.93 -13.41
N GLN A 138 7.91 6.80 -12.88
CA GLN A 138 6.83 6.72 -11.90
C GLN A 138 7.08 5.56 -10.95
N GLY A 139 7.07 5.86 -9.65
CA GLY A 139 7.11 4.85 -8.58
C GLY A 139 5.79 4.77 -7.83
N GLY A 140 5.77 4.04 -6.72
CA GLY A 140 4.61 3.93 -5.82
C GLY A 140 4.15 5.27 -5.23
N PHE A 141 5.05 6.26 -5.21
CA PHE A 141 4.81 7.58 -4.61
C PHE A 141 4.38 8.64 -5.61
N GLY A 142 4.25 8.28 -6.89
CA GLY A 142 3.79 9.18 -7.94
C GLY A 142 4.81 9.37 -9.08
N PRO A 143 4.40 10.13 -10.10
CA PRO A 143 5.24 10.45 -11.25
C PRO A 143 6.32 11.49 -10.94
N VAL A 144 7.46 11.37 -11.63
CA VAL A 144 8.55 12.35 -11.62
C VAL A 144 8.67 12.95 -13.02
N TYR A 145 8.75 14.28 -13.09
CA TYR A 145 8.85 15.04 -14.35
C TYR A 145 10.12 15.86 -14.39
N ARG A 146 10.71 16.01 -15.58
CA ARG A 146 11.72 17.03 -15.85
C ARG A 146 11.04 18.37 -16.00
N GLY A 147 11.60 19.40 -15.37
CA GLY A 147 11.21 20.79 -15.56
C GLY A 147 12.42 21.65 -15.91
N ILE A 148 12.16 22.78 -16.53
CA ILE A 148 13.15 23.86 -16.68
C ILE A 148 12.53 25.11 -16.07
N LEU A 149 13.14 25.62 -15.00
CA LEU A 149 12.72 26.86 -14.35
C LEU A 149 12.98 28.07 -15.26
N SER A 150 12.39 29.21 -14.91
CA SER A 150 12.49 30.45 -15.71
C SER A 150 13.91 30.99 -15.87
N ASP A 151 14.79 30.67 -14.92
CA ASP A 151 16.22 30.98 -14.93
C ASP A 151 17.06 29.97 -15.75
N GLY A 152 16.43 28.95 -16.33
CA GLY A 152 17.06 27.88 -17.10
C GLY A 152 17.53 26.69 -16.26
N GLN A 153 17.35 26.70 -14.93
CA GLN A 153 17.74 25.58 -14.08
C GLN A 153 16.89 24.34 -14.39
N GLU A 154 17.56 23.22 -14.67
CA GLU A 154 16.89 21.94 -14.86
C GLU A 154 16.59 21.27 -13.52
N ILE A 155 15.34 20.83 -13.35
CA ILE A 155 14.84 20.23 -12.12
C ILE A 155 14.11 18.91 -12.38
N ALA A 156 14.02 18.08 -11.34
CA ALA A 156 13.14 16.92 -11.30
C ALA A 156 12.02 17.14 -10.27
N VAL A 157 10.77 17.19 -10.74
CA VAL A 157 9.58 17.42 -9.92
C VAL A 157 8.89 16.10 -9.64
N LYS A 158 8.98 15.60 -8.41
CA LYS A 158 8.25 14.43 -7.91
C LYS A 158 6.90 14.90 -7.39
N ARG A 159 5.84 14.61 -8.15
CA ARG A 159 4.47 14.97 -7.78
C ARG A 159 3.85 13.80 -7.02
N LEU A 160 3.57 14.02 -5.74
CA LEU A 160 3.05 12.96 -4.88
C LEU A 160 1.59 12.65 -5.20
N SER A 161 1.22 11.38 -5.09
CA SER A 161 -0.14 10.94 -5.39
C SER A 161 -1.18 11.54 -4.43
N LYS A 162 -2.33 11.96 -4.98
CA LYS A 162 -3.46 12.51 -4.22
C LYS A 162 -4.27 11.45 -3.46
N THR A 163 -4.12 10.18 -3.82
CA THR A 163 -5.07 9.12 -3.44
C THR A 163 -4.71 8.36 -2.16
N SER A 164 -3.60 8.66 -1.50
CA SER A 164 -3.20 7.97 -0.27
C SER A 164 -3.02 8.95 0.88
N GLY A 165 -3.66 8.68 2.03
CA GLY A 165 -3.35 9.38 3.28
C GLY A 165 -1.86 9.24 3.67
N GLN A 166 -1.21 8.20 3.14
CA GLN A 166 0.21 7.92 3.22
C GLN A 166 1.11 8.96 2.51
N GLY A 167 0.65 9.59 1.41
CA GLY A 167 1.46 10.53 0.65
C GLY A 167 1.85 11.80 1.43
N SER A 168 1.04 12.21 2.42
CA SER A 168 1.36 13.37 3.27
C SER A 168 2.39 13.04 4.36
N GLU A 169 2.32 11.85 4.96
CA GLU A 169 3.35 11.41 5.93
C GLU A 169 4.68 11.15 5.23
N GLU A 170 4.67 10.55 4.03
CA GLU A 170 5.87 10.35 3.22
C GLU A 170 6.48 11.66 2.75
N PHE A 171 5.65 12.62 2.33
CA PHE A 171 6.12 13.97 2.04
C PHE A 171 6.85 14.58 3.24
N MET A 172 6.23 14.54 4.42
CA MET A 172 6.84 15.11 5.63
C MET A 172 8.11 14.38 6.02
N ASN A 173 8.13 13.05 5.96
CA ASN A 173 9.34 12.28 6.26
C ASN A 173 10.47 12.62 5.28
N GLU A 174 10.19 12.67 3.98
CA GLU A 174 11.17 12.98 2.94
C GLU A 174 11.70 14.42 3.11
N VAL A 175 10.83 15.40 3.36
CA VAL A 175 11.23 16.79 3.67
C VAL A 175 12.09 16.88 4.93
N VAL A 176 11.69 16.24 6.02
CA VAL A 176 12.38 16.35 7.32
C VAL A 176 13.73 15.65 7.31
N VAL A 177 13.83 14.49 6.65
CA VAL A 177 15.07 13.72 6.56
C VAL A 177 16.02 14.40 5.58
N ILE A 178 15.57 14.72 4.37
CA ILE A 178 16.46 15.19 3.30
C ILE A 178 16.86 16.66 3.50
N SER A 179 16.03 17.51 4.11
CA SER A 179 16.43 18.89 4.47
C SER A 179 17.68 18.95 5.35
N LYS A 180 17.92 17.88 6.13
CA LYS A 180 19.05 17.77 7.05
C LYS A 180 20.25 17.03 6.45
N LEU A 181 20.10 16.47 5.24
CA LEU A 181 21.10 15.63 4.61
C LEU A 181 21.59 16.26 3.29
N GLN A 182 22.70 17.00 3.39
CA GLN A 182 23.43 17.48 2.22
C GLN A 182 24.72 16.66 2.07
N HIS A 183 24.73 15.72 1.12
CA HIS A 183 25.90 14.88 0.85
C HIS A 183 26.11 14.71 -0.65
N ARG A 184 27.37 14.59 -1.08
CA ARG A 184 27.78 14.48 -2.50
C ARG A 184 27.18 13.31 -3.28
N ASN A 185 26.66 12.32 -2.60
CA ASN A 185 26.09 11.11 -3.20
C ASN A 185 24.58 10.97 -2.90
N LEU A 186 23.99 11.93 -2.19
CA LEU A 186 22.54 12.05 -2.02
C LEU A 186 22.01 13.07 -3.03
N VAL A 187 20.90 12.74 -3.70
CA VAL A 187 20.28 13.65 -4.65
C VAL A 187 19.82 14.90 -3.90
N ARG A 188 20.30 16.06 -4.34
CA ARG A 188 20.01 17.33 -3.70
C ARG A 188 18.54 17.70 -3.88
N ILE A 189 17.88 18.01 -2.77
CA ILE A 189 16.59 18.70 -2.77
C ILE A 189 16.82 20.20 -2.98
N HIS A 190 16.10 20.77 -3.95
CA HIS A 190 16.07 22.21 -4.21
C HIS A 190 14.92 22.90 -3.46
N GLY A 191 13.82 22.20 -3.19
CA GLY A 191 12.69 22.76 -2.47
C GLY A 191 11.46 21.87 -2.50
N CYS A 192 10.33 22.41 -2.06
CA CYS A 192 9.04 21.74 -2.12
C CYS A 192 7.90 22.68 -2.54
N CYS A 193 6.78 22.11 -2.97
CA CYS A 193 5.54 22.84 -3.25
C CYS A 193 4.42 22.25 -2.40
N VAL A 194 3.68 23.12 -1.72
CA VAL A 194 2.56 22.76 -0.82
C VAL A 194 1.40 23.71 -1.10
N GLU A 195 0.56 23.37 -2.07
CA GLU A 195 -0.59 24.22 -2.46
C GLU A 195 -1.87 23.39 -2.53
N GLY A 196 -2.84 23.68 -1.65
CA GLY A 196 -4.07 22.88 -1.53
C GLY A 196 -3.78 21.41 -1.23
N GLU A 197 -4.13 20.51 -2.14
CA GLU A 197 -3.84 19.06 -2.10
C GLU A 197 -2.58 18.67 -2.89
N GLU A 198 -1.92 19.63 -3.55
CA GLU A 198 -0.69 19.36 -4.29
C GLU A 198 0.49 19.32 -3.31
N ARG A 199 1.27 18.24 -3.39
CA ARG A 199 2.52 18.06 -2.66
C ARG A 199 3.57 17.64 -3.67
N MET A 200 4.62 18.43 -3.81
CA MET A 200 5.71 18.13 -4.74
C MET A 200 7.06 18.36 -4.10
N LEU A 201 8.01 17.54 -4.49
CA LEU A 201 9.42 17.66 -4.11
C LEU A 201 10.22 18.00 -5.36
N ILE A 202 11.09 18.99 -5.25
CA ILE A 202 11.92 19.48 -6.34
C ILE A 202 13.35 19.04 -6.05
N TYR A 203 13.89 18.24 -6.95
CA TYR A 203 15.26 17.73 -6.92
C TYR A 203 16.09 18.34 -8.03
N GLU A 204 17.41 18.23 -7.89
CA GLU A 204 18.30 18.41 -9.03
C GLU A 204 17.97 17.42 -10.15
N TYR A 205 18.10 17.85 -11.40
CA TYR A 205 17.93 16.96 -12.54
C TYR A 205 19.16 16.06 -12.73
N MET A 206 18.94 14.74 -12.76
CA MET A 206 19.98 13.74 -13.00
C MET A 206 19.95 13.25 -14.45
N PRO A 207 20.89 13.69 -15.34
CA PRO A 207 20.84 13.39 -16.76
C PRO A 207 21.03 11.90 -17.08
N ASN A 208 21.80 11.19 -16.25
CA ASN A 208 22.05 9.76 -16.38
C ASN A 208 20.92 8.88 -15.82
N LYS A 209 19.83 9.48 -15.30
CA LYS A 209 18.69 8.77 -14.70
C LYS A 209 19.15 7.84 -13.56
N SER A 210 18.33 6.83 -13.26
CA SER A 210 18.59 5.81 -12.24
C SER A 210 19.57 4.74 -12.73
N LEU A 211 20.25 4.09 -11.79
CA LEU A 211 21.19 3.01 -12.09
C LEU A 211 20.52 1.85 -12.84
N ASP A 212 19.27 1.50 -12.50
CA ASP A 212 18.53 0.43 -13.16
C ASP A 212 18.33 0.69 -14.67
N ALA A 213 18.19 1.96 -15.06
CA ALA A 213 17.98 2.37 -16.45
C ALA A 213 19.25 2.26 -17.32
N ILE A 214 20.40 2.02 -16.71
CA ILE A 214 21.67 1.78 -17.39
C ILE A 214 22.11 0.33 -17.22
N LEU A 215 22.12 -0.17 -15.98
CA LEU A 215 22.62 -1.49 -15.61
C LEU A 215 21.88 -2.62 -16.33
N PHE A 216 20.58 -2.46 -16.57
CA PHE A 216 19.73 -3.49 -17.17
C PHE A 216 19.22 -3.13 -18.57
N ASP A 217 19.83 -2.13 -19.22
CA ASP A 217 19.57 -1.77 -20.61
C ASP A 217 20.67 -2.42 -21.47
N PRO A 218 20.36 -3.45 -22.29
CA PRO A 218 21.38 -4.18 -23.07
C PRO A 218 22.20 -3.27 -24.01
N GLN A 219 21.66 -2.11 -24.40
CA GLN A 219 22.36 -1.15 -25.26
C GLN A 219 23.33 -0.26 -24.48
N LYS A 220 23.17 -0.15 -23.16
CA LYS A 220 23.95 0.74 -22.27
C LYS A 220 24.79 0.00 -21.25
N GLU A 221 24.62 -1.32 -21.12
CA GLU A 221 25.37 -2.18 -20.20
C GLU A 221 26.89 -2.01 -20.36
N LYS A 222 27.36 -1.78 -21.59
CA LYS A 222 28.78 -1.50 -21.91
C LYS A 222 29.31 -0.17 -21.37
N LEU A 223 28.44 0.74 -20.92
CA LEU A 223 28.85 2.02 -20.36
C LEU A 223 29.36 1.89 -18.92
N LEU A 224 29.05 0.78 -18.24
CA LEU A 224 29.41 0.51 -16.85
C LEU A 224 30.43 -0.63 -16.76
N ASP A 225 31.68 -0.32 -17.08
CA ASP A 225 32.83 -1.18 -16.75
C ASP A 225 32.95 -1.43 -15.24
N TRP A 226 33.78 -2.40 -14.86
CA TRP A 226 33.97 -2.74 -13.44
C TRP A 226 34.36 -1.53 -12.60
N ARG A 227 35.25 -0.66 -13.09
CA ARG A 227 35.73 0.49 -12.32
C ARG A 227 34.60 1.46 -11.99
N LYS A 228 33.71 1.74 -12.94
CA LYS A 228 32.52 2.56 -12.72
C LYS A 228 31.54 1.90 -11.76
N ARG A 229 31.28 0.60 -11.92
CA ARG A 229 30.42 -0.16 -10.99
C ARG A 229 30.98 -0.13 -9.57
N PHE A 230 32.28 -0.33 -9.41
CA PHE A 230 32.95 -0.26 -8.11
C PHE A 230 32.88 1.14 -7.50
N ASN A 231 33.09 2.20 -8.29
CA ASN A 231 32.93 3.58 -7.81
C ASN A 231 31.50 3.88 -7.35
N ILE A 232 30.48 3.34 -8.02
CA ILE A 232 29.08 3.44 -7.61
C ILE A 232 28.87 2.71 -6.27
N ILE A 233 29.38 1.48 -6.14
CA ILE A 233 29.34 0.69 -4.90
C ILE A 233 29.97 1.44 -3.74
N GLU A 234 31.16 2.01 -3.94
CA GLU A 234 31.83 2.83 -2.92
C GLU A 234 31.05 4.11 -2.59
N GLY A 235 30.47 4.76 -3.60
CA GLY A 235 29.64 5.96 -3.42
C GLY A 235 28.49 5.68 -2.47
N ILE A 236 27.73 4.63 -2.76
CA ILE A 236 26.59 4.18 -1.94
C ILE A 236 27.06 3.81 -0.52
N SER A 237 28.16 3.06 -0.40
CA SER A 237 28.67 2.60 0.90
C SER A 237 29.10 3.74 1.84
N ARG A 238 29.63 4.84 1.28
CA ARG A 238 30.04 6.02 2.07
C ARG A 238 28.84 6.70 2.75
N ASP A 239 27.67 6.68 2.11
CA ASP A 239 26.47 7.38 2.59
C ASP A 239 25.84 6.71 3.80
N PHE A 240 25.84 5.36 3.82
CA PHE A 240 25.38 4.57 4.96
C PHE A 240 26.20 4.85 6.24
N GLY A 241 27.51 5.14 6.10
CA GLY A 241 28.37 5.49 7.23
C GLY A 241 28.04 6.82 7.90
N THR A 242 27.50 7.79 7.14
CA THR A 242 27.14 9.13 7.60
C THR A 242 25.71 9.25 8.14
N ALA A 243 24.79 8.37 7.72
CA ALA A 243 23.41 8.33 8.26
C ALA A 243 23.38 8.03 9.78
N ARG A 244 24.43 7.38 10.29
CA ARG A 244 24.64 7.02 11.70
C ARG A 244 24.69 8.18 12.70
N ILE A 245 24.83 9.43 12.25
CA ILE A 245 25.01 10.58 13.15
C ILE A 245 23.67 11.08 13.74
N PHE A 246 22.52 10.61 13.26
CA PHE A 246 21.23 11.27 13.54
C PHE A 246 20.24 10.54 14.46
N GLN A 247 20.58 9.39 15.05
CA GLN A 247 19.72 8.76 16.07
C GLN A 247 20.53 8.28 17.26
N GLY A 248 20.31 8.93 18.40
CA GLY A 248 20.72 8.39 19.70
C GLY A 248 19.83 7.20 20.05
N ILE A 249 20.46 6.05 20.27
CA ILE A 249 20.00 4.87 21.03
C ILE A 249 18.52 4.53 20.83
N GLU A 250 18.19 3.91 19.70
CA GLU A 250 17.04 3.00 19.55
C GLU A 250 17.29 2.14 18.30
N ASP A 251 18.18 1.15 18.43
CA ASP A 251 18.72 0.36 17.31
C ASP A 251 17.68 -0.59 16.65
N GLN A 252 16.42 -0.55 17.07
CA GLN A 252 15.31 -1.33 16.51
C GLN A 252 14.00 -0.57 16.60
N ALA A 253 13.55 0.02 15.50
CA ALA A 253 12.24 0.63 15.41
C ALA A 253 11.23 -0.43 14.94
N ASN A 254 10.33 -0.87 15.84
CA ASN A 254 9.19 -1.68 15.44
C ASN A 254 8.19 -0.79 14.67
N THR A 255 8.12 -0.98 13.36
CA THR A 255 7.20 -0.18 12.54
C THR A 255 5.82 -0.81 12.58
N ARG A 256 4.77 -0.03 12.90
CA ARG A 256 3.37 -0.50 12.89
C ARG A 256 2.90 -0.96 11.50
N ARG A 257 3.67 -0.69 10.44
CA ARG A 257 3.37 -1.01 9.05
C ARG A 257 4.65 -1.32 8.27
N VAL A 258 4.70 -2.51 7.67
CA VAL A 258 5.76 -2.90 6.74
C VAL A 258 5.54 -2.21 5.39
N VAL A 259 6.55 -1.45 4.93
CA VAL A 259 6.57 -0.76 3.64
C VAL A 259 7.94 -0.94 3.01
N GLY A 260 8.01 -1.44 1.78
CA GLY A 260 9.28 -1.57 1.07
C GLY A 260 9.14 -2.29 -0.27
N THR A 261 10.25 -2.34 -1.01
CA THR A 261 10.30 -3.01 -2.31
C THR A 261 10.56 -4.50 -2.10
N TYR A 262 9.65 -5.33 -2.60
CA TYR A 262 9.78 -6.78 -2.51
C TYR A 262 11.09 -7.27 -3.14
N GLY A 263 11.76 -8.21 -2.48
CA GLY A 263 13.07 -8.73 -2.87
C GLY A 263 14.27 -7.95 -2.31
N TYR A 264 14.09 -6.71 -1.85
CA TYR A 264 15.13 -5.94 -1.15
C TYR A 264 14.87 -5.85 0.34
N MET A 265 13.62 -6.00 0.79
CA MET A 265 13.29 -6.06 2.20
C MET A 265 13.96 -7.26 2.87
N SER A 266 14.54 -7.02 4.04
CA SER A 266 15.07 -8.09 4.87
C SER A 266 13.94 -8.96 5.43
N PRO A 267 14.14 -10.28 5.56
CA PRO A 267 13.16 -11.20 6.11
C PRO A 267 12.54 -10.79 7.46
N GLU A 268 13.34 -10.34 8.42
CA GLU A 268 12.88 -9.88 9.74
C GLU A 268 11.99 -8.64 9.64
N TYR A 269 12.30 -7.72 8.73
CA TYR A 269 11.45 -6.57 8.48
C TYR A 269 10.14 -6.99 7.78
N ALA A 270 10.23 -7.86 6.79
CA ALA A 270 9.08 -8.32 6.00
C ALA A 270 8.09 -9.17 6.81
N ILE A 271 8.60 -9.99 7.76
CA ILE A 271 7.81 -10.93 8.55
C ILE A 271 7.37 -10.30 9.88
N GLU A 272 8.30 -9.66 10.59
CA GLU A 272 8.08 -9.22 11.97
C GLU A 272 7.89 -7.71 12.10
N GLY A 273 8.12 -6.94 11.02
CA GLY A 273 8.03 -5.47 11.04
C GLY A 273 9.20 -4.79 11.75
N LEU A 274 10.25 -5.54 12.08
CA LEU A 274 11.44 -5.07 12.77
C LEU A 274 12.40 -4.44 11.76
N PHE A 275 12.53 -3.11 11.83
CA PHE A 275 13.50 -2.37 11.02
C PHE A 275 14.74 -2.04 11.84
N SER A 276 15.91 -2.28 11.27
CA SER A 276 17.20 -1.92 11.85
C SER A 276 18.21 -1.57 10.77
N GLU A 277 19.39 -1.08 11.17
CA GLU A 277 20.51 -0.89 10.25
C GLU A 277 20.89 -2.19 9.49
N LYS A 278 20.62 -3.36 10.08
CA LYS A 278 20.87 -4.65 9.41
C LYS A 278 19.94 -4.88 8.23
N SER A 279 18.72 -4.35 8.30
CA SER A 279 17.74 -4.40 7.22
C SER A 279 18.21 -3.57 6.00
N ASP A 280 18.88 -2.43 6.25
CA ASP A 280 19.53 -1.63 5.19
C ASP A 280 20.75 -2.34 4.60
N VAL A 281 21.58 -2.98 5.44
CA VAL A 281 22.72 -3.79 4.98
C VAL A 281 22.26 -4.95 4.09
N PHE A 282 21.10 -5.55 4.39
CA PHE A 282 20.47 -6.58 3.54
C PHE A 282 20.08 -6.03 2.19
N SER A 283 19.34 -4.92 2.17
CA SER A 283 18.92 -4.25 0.93
C SER A 283 20.12 -3.88 0.06
N PHE A 284 21.20 -3.37 0.68
CA PHE A 284 22.45 -3.06 0.00
C PHE A 284 23.16 -4.31 -0.55
N GLY A 285 23.13 -5.43 0.19
CA GLY A 285 23.67 -6.70 -0.27
C GLY A 285 22.98 -7.21 -1.54
N VAL A 286 21.66 -7.08 -1.63
CA VAL A 286 20.92 -7.41 -2.85
C VAL A 286 21.35 -6.51 -4.01
N LEU A 287 21.46 -5.19 -3.78
CA LEU A 287 21.92 -4.24 -4.79
C LEU A 287 23.36 -4.53 -5.26
N LEU A 288 24.27 -4.94 -4.37
CA LEU A 288 25.62 -5.37 -4.74
C LEU A 288 25.59 -6.54 -5.74
N LEU A 289 24.74 -7.53 -5.49
CA LEU A 289 24.59 -8.67 -6.38
C LEU A 289 24.05 -8.23 -7.75
N GLU A 290 23.10 -7.30 -7.79
CA GLU A 290 22.60 -6.75 -9.05
C GLU A 290 23.70 -6.03 -9.84
N ILE A 291 24.48 -5.18 -9.17
CA ILE A 291 25.57 -4.44 -9.82
C ILE A 291 26.63 -5.39 -10.37
N VAL A 292 27.03 -6.42 -9.60
CA VAL A 292 28.06 -7.38 -10.04
C VAL A 292 27.56 -8.32 -11.13
N SER A 293 26.30 -8.77 -11.06
CA SER A 293 25.77 -9.75 -11.99
C SER A 293 25.12 -9.16 -13.24
N GLY A 294 24.77 -7.87 -13.22
CA GLY A 294 23.96 -7.25 -14.28
C GLY A 294 22.53 -7.81 -14.36
N ARG A 295 22.09 -8.58 -13.35
CA ARG A 295 20.78 -9.25 -13.34
C ARG A 295 19.84 -8.56 -12.37
N ARG A 296 18.58 -8.38 -12.79
CA ARG A 296 17.53 -7.88 -11.89
C ARG A 296 17.14 -8.98 -10.91
N ASN A 297 16.96 -8.58 -9.65
CA ASN A 297 16.42 -9.47 -8.62
C ASN A 297 14.98 -9.93 -8.94
N THR A 298 14.20 -9.11 -9.64
CA THR A 298 12.78 -9.38 -9.94
C THR A 298 12.52 -10.28 -11.15
N SER A 299 13.51 -10.54 -12.03
CA SER A 299 13.28 -11.21 -13.32
C SER A 299 13.41 -12.74 -13.29
N ILE A 300 13.73 -13.36 -12.15
CA ILE A 300 14.06 -14.80 -12.07
C ILE A 300 12.86 -15.68 -11.68
N TYR A 301 11.65 -15.11 -11.57
CA TYR A 301 10.43 -15.85 -11.22
C TYR A 301 9.85 -16.75 -12.34
N ASN A 302 10.42 -16.73 -13.56
CA ASN A 302 9.78 -17.32 -14.74
C ASN A 302 10.40 -18.64 -15.27
N ASP A 303 11.42 -19.20 -14.62
CA ASP A 303 11.98 -20.51 -15.00
C ASP A 303 11.70 -21.59 -13.95
N GLU A 304 11.62 -22.85 -14.38
CA GLU A 304 11.21 -24.04 -13.60
C GLU A 304 12.08 -24.34 -12.34
N GLN A 305 13.15 -23.58 -12.09
CA GLN A 305 13.98 -23.63 -10.88
C GLN A 305 14.02 -22.29 -10.09
N SER A 306 13.14 -21.33 -10.39
CA SER A 306 13.12 -19.90 -9.99
C SER A 306 13.72 -19.56 -8.60
N LEU A 307 15.05 -19.57 -8.51
CA LEU A 307 15.78 -19.01 -7.39
C LEU A 307 15.81 -17.49 -7.55
N SER A 308 15.50 -16.74 -6.49
CA SER A 308 15.81 -15.30 -6.46
C SER A 308 17.30 -15.06 -6.74
N LEU A 309 17.72 -13.84 -7.09
CA LEU A 309 19.13 -13.55 -7.34
C LEU A 309 20.01 -13.94 -6.15
N LEU A 310 19.49 -13.71 -4.93
CA LEU A 310 20.10 -14.14 -3.69
C LEU A 310 20.18 -15.68 -3.57
N GLY A 311 19.12 -16.39 -3.98
CA GLY A 311 19.09 -17.85 -4.04
C GLY A 311 20.10 -18.44 -5.03
N LEU A 312 20.22 -17.84 -6.22
CA LEU A 312 21.19 -18.22 -7.24
C LEU A 312 22.63 -18.00 -6.74
N ALA A 313 22.91 -16.82 -6.17
CA ALA A 313 24.21 -16.51 -5.60
C ALA A 313 24.60 -17.51 -4.50
N TRP A 314 23.66 -17.87 -3.64
CA TRP A 314 23.87 -18.88 -2.59
C TRP A 314 24.16 -20.27 -3.15
N LYS A 315 23.42 -20.70 -4.18
CA LYS A 315 23.65 -21.99 -4.84
C LYS A 315 25.06 -22.05 -5.43
N LEU A 316 25.43 -21.05 -6.24
CA LEU A 316 26.74 -20.98 -6.88
C LEU A 316 27.88 -20.89 -5.87
N TRP A 317 27.66 -20.23 -4.73
CA TRP A 317 28.64 -20.18 -3.63
C TRP A 317 28.92 -21.57 -3.06
N ASN A 318 27.89 -22.37 -2.79
CA ASN A 318 28.04 -23.71 -2.22
C ASN A 318 28.61 -24.72 -3.21
N GLU A 319 28.43 -24.48 -4.51
CA GLU A 319 28.96 -25.28 -5.61
C GLU A 319 30.39 -24.88 -6.02
N ASP A 320 31.03 -23.94 -5.30
CA ASP A 320 32.36 -23.38 -5.62
C ASP A 320 32.46 -22.79 -7.05
N ASN A 321 31.33 -22.26 -7.55
CA ASN A 321 31.17 -21.74 -8.90
C ASN A 321 30.64 -20.29 -8.89
N ILE A 322 31.00 -19.51 -7.87
CA ILE A 322 30.49 -18.15 -7.69
C ILE A 322 30.89 -17.19 -8.82
N VAL A 323 31.99 -17.48 -9.51
CA VAL A 323 32.46 -16.71 -10.67
C VAL A 323 31.41 -16.67 -11.79
N ALA A 324 30.59 -17.72 -11.94
CA ALA A 324 29.50 -17.77 -12.91
C ALA A 324 28.38 -16.74 -12.66
N LEU A 325 28.35 -16.12 -11.47
CA LEU A 325 27.43 -15.02 -11.16
C LEU A 325 27.87 -13.69 -11.77
N ILE A 326 29.18 -13.51 -11.99
CA ILE A 326 29.77 -12.25 -12.42
C ILE A 326 29.31 -11.95 -13.85
N ASP A 327 28.93 -10.70 -14.09
CA ASP A 327 28.64 -10.23 -15.44
C ASP A 327 29.87 -10.38 -16.34
N SER A 328 29.70 -11.14 -17.43
CA SER A 328 30.76 -11.36 -18.42
C SER A 328 31.33 -10.07 -19.03
N MET A 329 30.55 -8.98 -19.04
CA MET A 329 30.97 -7.67 -19.59
C MET A 329 31.94 -6.92 -18.68
N ILE A 330 31.99 -7.25 -17.39
CA ILE A 330 32.89 -6.61 -16.41
C ILE A 330 33.99 -7.56 -15.92
N TYR A 331 33.94 -8.83 -16.33
CA TYR A 331 34.91 -9.82 -15.89
C TYR A 331 36.26 -9.60 -16.57
N GLU A 332 37.23 -9.17 -15.77
CA GLU A 332 38.64 -9.19 -16.12
C GLU A 332 39.40 -9.90 -14.98
N PRO A 333 40.38 -10.78 -15.28
CA PRO A 333 41.12 -11.52 -14.25
C PRO A 333 41.80 -10.63 -13.20
N CYS A 334 42.17 -9.40 -13.56
CA CYS A 334 42.77 -8.43 -12.65
C CYS A 334 41.80 -7.92 -11.55
N PHE A 335 40.49 -7.99 -11.80
CA PHE A 335 39.45 -7.51 -10.89
C PHE A 335 38.72 -8.63 -10.16
N GLU A 336 38.93 -9.90 -10.54
CA GLU A 336 38.22 -11.05 -9.97
C GLU A 336 38.22 -11.04 -8.43
N MET A 337 39.37 -10.87 -7.80
CA MET A 337 39.49 -10.83 -6.34
C MET A 337 38.71 -9.67 -5.70
N GLU A 338 38.59 -8.53 -6.39
CA GLU A 338 37.82 -7.38 -5.91
C GLU A 338 36.32 -7.65 -6.03
N ILE A 339 35.89 -8.21 -7.17
CA ILE A 339 34.50 -8.61 -7.43
C ILE A 339 34.06 -9.68 -6.42
N LEU A 340 34.88 -10.71 -6.20
CA LEU A 340 34.60 -11.77 -5.24
C LEU A 340 34.48 -11.23 -3.80
N ARG A 341 35.27 -10.21 -3.42
CA ARG A 341 35.11 -9.54 -2.12
C ARG A 341 33.78 -8.80 -2.01
N CYS A 342 33.30 -8.16 -3.08
CA CYS A 342 31.98 -7.55 -3.12
C CYS A 342 30.87 -8.60 -2.96
N ILE A 343 30.97 -9.72 -3.69
CA ILE A 343 30.01 -10.84 -3.57
C ILE A 343 30.05 -11.42 -2.16
N GLN A 344 31.23 -11.67 -1.59
CA GLN A 344 31.38 -12.14 -0.22
C GLN A 344 30.63 -11.23 0.75
N LYS A 345 30.89 -9.92 0.71
CA LYS A 345 30.21 -8.93 1.57
C LYS A 345 28.69 -8.99 1.43
N SER A 346 28.16 -9.20 0.21
CA SER A 346 26.72 -9.37 -0.02
C SER A 346 26.15 -10.72 0.48
N ALA A 347 26.91 -11.81 0.36
CA ALA A 347 26.52 -13.15 0.78
C ALA A 347 26.52 -13.30 2.31
N PHE A 348 27.41 -12.59 3.01
CA PHE A 348 27.43 -12.53 4.46
C PHE A 348 26.17 -11.90 5.07
N THR A 349 25.40 -11.12 4.30
CA THR A 349 24.15 -10.56 4.79
C THR A 349 23.05 -11.59 5.00
N LYS A 350 23.12 -12.75 4.33
CA LYS A 350 22.26 -13.91 4.60
C LYS A 350 22.71 -14.68 5.86
N ARG A 351 24.02 -14.75 6.13
CA ARG A 351 24.59 -15.56 7.21
C ARG A 351 24.36 -14.95 8.60
N ASN A 352 24.48 -13.64 8.75
CA ASN A 352 24.13 -12.98 10.01
C ASN A 352 22.62 -13.07 10.31
N LEU A 353 21.79 -12.99 9.26
CA LEU A 353 20.33 -13.08 9.42
C LEU A 353 19.85 -14.49 9.79
N ALA A 354 20.42 -15.53 9.18
CA ALA A 354 20.09 -16.92 9.52
C ALA A 354 20.51 -17.27 10.96
N LEU A 355 21.66 -16.77 11.42
CA LEU A 355 22.13 -16.96 12.80
C LEU A 355 21.29 -16.16 13.82
N ASP A 356 20.83 -14.96 13.47
CA ASP A 356 19.94 -14.17 14.32
C ASP A 356 18.54 -14.82 14.43
N ILE A 357 18.01 -15.38 13.33
CA ILE A 357 16.74 -16.14 13.33
C ILE A 357 16.86 -17.44 14.14
N GLU A 358 17.97 -18.19 14.03
CA GLU A 358 18.20 -19.37 14.87
C GLU A 358 18.34 -18.99 16.34
N SER A 359 18.98 -17.86 16.67
CA SER A 359 19.12 -17.38 18.05
C SER A 359 17.79 -16.90 18.65
N SER A 360 16.91 -16.28 17.84
CA SER A 360 15.59 -15.82 18.29
C SER A 360 14.62 -17.00 18.49
N GLN A 361 14.67 -18.02 17.62
CA GLN A 361 13.91 -19.25 17.79
C GLN A 361 14.43 -20.10 18.97
N LEU A 362 15.73 -20.11 19.24
CA LEU A 362 16.29 -20.77 20.43
C LEU A 362 15.84 -20.06 21.72
N ASN A 363 15.78 -18.73 21.72
CA ASN A 363 15.29 -17.95 22.87
C ASN A 363 13.77 -18.12 23.11
N GLN A 364 12.94 -18.23 22.06
CA GLN A 364 11.52 -18.60 22.23
C GLN A 364 11.35 -20.04 22.77
N SER A 365 12.24 -20.95 22.40
CA SER A 365 12.26 -22.33 22.91
C SER A 365 12.66 -22.39 24.39
N ILE A 366 13.60 -21.54 24.83
CA ILE A 366 14.03 -21.45 26.23
C ILE A 366 12.98 -20.72 27.09
N CYS A 367 12.30 -19.70 26.56
CA CYS A 367 11.21 -19.01 27.26
C CYS A 367 9.94 -19.85 27.39
N SER A 368 9.69 -20.79 26.48
CA SER A 368 8.56 -21.74 26.60
C SER A 368 8.86 -22.93 27.51
N ALA A 369 10.14 -23.27 27.75
CA ALA A 369 10.54 -24.33 28.67
C ALA A 369 10.49 -23.92 30.17
N ASN A 370 10.51 -22.62 30.49
CA ASN A 370 10.50 -22.12 31.88
C ASN A 370 9.10 -21.83 32.46
N ASN A 371 8.03 -22.16 31.74
CA ASN A 371 6.65 -22.03 32.23
C ASN A 371 5.99 -23.39 32.57
N ALA A 372 6.79 -24.40 32.93
CA ALA A 372 6.25 -25.58 33.61
C ALA A 372 5.84 -25.20 35.04
N PRO A 373 4.57 -25.41 35.45
CA PRO A 373 4.12 -25.05 36.79
C PRO A 373 4.83 -25.91 37.83
N ILE A 374 5.50 -25.26 38.78
CA ILE A 374 6.00 -25.88 40.01
C ILE A 374 4.77 -26.28 40.83
N THR A 375 4.39 -27.55 40.79
CA THR A 375 3.38 -28.11 41.68
C THR A 375 3.97 -28.27 43.06
N THR A 376 3.62 -27.35 43.95
CA THR A 376 3.88 -27.43 45.39
C THR A 376 3.13 -28.65 45.96
N VAL A 377 3.86 -29.68 46.36
CA VAL A 377 3.34 -30.75 47.21
C VAL A 377 3.43 -30.27 48.66
N GLN A 378 2.28 -29.94 49.26
CA GLN A 378 2.12 -29.86 50.71
C GLN A 378 1.37 -31.10 51.19
N GLY A 379 1.88 -31.69 52.26
CA GLY A 379 1.65 -33.08 52.64
C GLY A 379 0.40 -33.39 53.44
N ARG A 380 0.31 -34.68 53.77
CA ARG A 380 -0.12 -35.19 55.08
C ARG A 380 0.92 -36.16 55.59
#